data_AF-A0A6A9QQD9-F1
#
_entry.id   AF-A0A6A9QQD9-F1
#
_cell.length_a   1.000
_cell.length_b   1.000
_cell.length_c   1.000
_cell.angle_alpha   90.00
_cell.angle_beta   90.00
_cell.angle_gamma   90.00
#
_symmetry.space_group_name_H-M   'P 1'
#
loop_
_entity.id
_entity.type
_entity.pdbx_description
1 polymer ?
#
loop_
_entity_poly.entity_id
_entity_poly.type
_entity_poly.pdbx_seq_one_letter_code
_entity_poly.pdbx_strand_id
1 'polypeptide(L)'
;MSVLDEEEFVMLRKYKGKVKVENVERIIDLIEEEMKKTDKLKTAAIYVFANNVEEIKSNKELYEIILKTLEKFSPKLGFDNVVELIKSSIS
;
A
#
# COMPACT_ATOMS: atom_id res chain seq x y z
N MET A 1 -1.76 18.31 -13.71
CA MET A 1 -0.82 17.71 -12.73
C MET A 1 -1.20 16.25 -12.61
N SER A 2 -0.25 15.33 -12.74
CA SER A 2 -0.54 13.88 -12.68
C SER A 2 -0.70 13.45 -11.22
N VAL A 3 -1.47 12.39 -10.96
CA VAL A 3 -1.54 11.79 -9.61
C VAL A 3 -0.16 11.34 -9.12
N LEU A 4 0.74 10.98 -10.04
CA LEU A 4 2.11 10.56 -9.73
C LEU A 4 3.01 11.71 -9.22
N ASP A 5 2.57 12.95 -9.36
CA ASP A 5 3.26 14.13 -8.83
C ASP A 5 2.88 14.42 -7.37
N GLU A 6 1.87 13.73 -6.82
CA GLU A 6 1.45 13.86 -5.43
C GLU A 6 2.51 13.31 -4.47
N GLU A 7 2.62 13.94 -3.30
CA GLU A 7 3.65 13.68 -2.29
C GLU A 7 3.79 12.19 -1.94
N GLU A 8 2.68 11.47 -1.82
CA GLU A 8 2.71 10.04 -1.49
C GLU A 8 3.46 9.22 -2.54
N PHE A 9 3.22 9.47 -3.84
CA PHE A 9 3.90 8.78 -4.93
C PHE A 9 5.36 9.22 -5.07
N VAL A 10 5.68 10.49 -4.77
CA VAL A 10 7.08 10.94 -4.66
C VAL A 10 7.82 10.16 -3.57
N MET A 11 7.18 9.95 -2.42
CA MET A 11 7.75 9.21 -1.29
C MET A 11 7.92 7.72 -1.60
N LEU A 12 6.94 7.09 -2.26
CA LEU A 12 7.04 5.70 -2.71
C LEU A 12 8.24 5.47 -3.63
N ARG A 13 8.54 6.42 -4.54
CA ARG A 13 9.71 6.32 -5.43
C ARG A 13 11.06 6.27 -4.70
N LYS A 14 11.14 6.69 -3.44
CA LYS A 14 12.37 6.54 -2.63
C LYS A 14 12.72 5.08 -2.34
N TYR A 15 11.74 4.17 -2.46
CA TYR A 15 11.86 2.74 -2.22
C TYR A 15 12.11 1.94 -3.50
N LYS A 16 12.15 2.60 -4.66
CA LYS A 16 12.43 1.97 -5.95
C LYS A 16 13.71 1.12 -5.91
N GLY A 17 13.58 -0.17 -6.23
CA GLY A 17 14.69 -1.14 -6.24
C GLY A 17 15.29 -1.48 -4.87
N LYS A 18 14.73 -0.97 -3.77
CA LYS A 18 15.18 -1.25 -2.39
C LYS A 18 14.32 -2.29 -1.67
N VAL A 19 13.13 -2.54 -2.20
CA VAL A 19 12.16 -3.47 -1.64
C VAL A 19 11.82 -4.52 -2.68
N LYS A 20 11.48 -5.73 -2.22
CA LYS A 20 10.94 -6.78 -3.09
C LYS A 20 9.48 -6.44 -3.35
N VAL A 21 9.14 -6.17 -4.62
CA VAL A 21 7.79 -5.75 -5.00
C VAL A 21 6.78 -6.83 -4.62
N GLU A 22 7.15 -8.10 -4.80
CA GLU A 22 6.32 -9.27 -4.51
C GLU A 22 5.88 -9.33 -3.03
N ASN A 23 6.74 -8.88 -2.11
CA ASN A 23 6.40 -8.81 -0.69
C ASN A 23 5.34 -7.73 -0.42
N VAL A 24 5.51 -6.57 -1.04
CA VAL A 24 4.56 -5.46 -0.92
C VAL A 24 3.20 -5.85 -1.51
N GLU A 25 3.20 -6.48 -2.68
CA GLU A 25 2.00 -7.00 -3.34
C GLU A 25 1.27 -7.98 -2.44
N ARG A 26 1.97 -8.98 -1.90
CA ARG A 26 1.39 -9.95 -0.97
C ARG A 26 0.70 -9.29 0.21
N ILE A 27 1.30 -8.24 0.79
CA ILE A 27 0.67 -7.51 1.91
C ILE A 27 -0.56 -6.75 1.46
N ILE A 28 -0.53 -6.09 0.29
CA ILE A 28 -1.68 -5.37 -0.26
C ILE A 28 -2.83 -6.33 -0.60
N ASP A 29 -2.54 -7.49 -1.18
CA ASP A 29 -3.53 -8.52 -1.51
C ASP A 29 -4.21 -9.04 -0.24
N LEU A 30 -3.43 -9.31 0.82
CA LEU A 30 -3.99 -9.68 2.13
C LEU A 30 -4.90 -8.59 2.70
N ILE A 31 -4.57 -7.30 2.49
CA ILE A 31 -5.43 -6.19 2.90
C ILE A 31 -6.73 -6.21 2.11
N GLU A 32 -6.68 -6.41 0.80
CA GLU A 32 -7.87 -6.52 -0.04
C GLU A 32 -8.77 -7.69 0.38
N GLU A 33 -8.18 -8.86 0.65
CA GLU A 33 -8.90 -10.03 1.14
C GLU A 33 -9.60 -9.76 2.48
N GLU A 34 -8.95 -9.04 3.39
CA GLU A 34 -9.53 -8.70 4.68
C GLU A 34 -10.56 -7.56 4.59
N MET A 35 -10.41 -6.67 3.60
CA MET A 35 -11.42 -5.66 3.27
C MET A 35 -12.74 -6.29 2.83
N LYS A 36 -12.70 -7.44 2.13
CA LYS A 36 -13.91 -8.20 1.76
C LYS A 36 -14.72 -8.71 2.97
N LYS A 37 -14.13 -8.73 4.17
CA LYS A 37 -14.79 -9.16 5.42
C LYS A 37 -15.23 -7.99 6.29
N THR A 38 -14.50 -6.87 6.25
CA THR A 38 -14.62 -5.78 7.23
C THR A 38 -15.11 -4.46 6.63
N ASP A 39 -15.20 -4.36 5.30
CA ASP A 39 -15.56 -3.18 4.50
C ASP A 39 -14.73 -1.91 4.79
N LYS A 40 -13.63 -2.03 5.56
CA LYS A 40 -12.83 -0.89 6.02
C LYS A 40 -11.35 -1.15 5.85
N LEU A 41 -10.71 -0.36 4.99
CA LEU A 41 -9.26 -0.41 4.71
C LEU A 41 -8.42 -0.36 5.99
N LYS A 42 -8.69 0.58 6.89
CA LYS A 42 -7.95 0.72 8.15
C LYS A 42 -8.05 -0.51 9.04
N THR A 43 -9.24 -1.10 9.15
CA THR A 43 -9.47 -2.30 9.95
C THR A 43 -8.75 -3.49 9.34
N ALA A 44 -8.88 -3.69 8.03
CA ALA A 44 -8.16 -4.72 7.28
C ALA A 44 -6.64 -4.61 7.46
N ALA A 45 -6.09 -3.40 7.29
CA ALA A 45 -4.66 -3.15 7.47
C ALA A 45 -4.17 -3.49 8.89
N ILE A 46 -4.95 -3.17 9.93
CA ILE A 46 -4.59 -3.53 11.32
C ILE A 46 -4.45 -5.05 11.47
N TYR A 47 -5.41 -5.83 10.97
CA TYR A 47 -5.36 -7.29 11.04
C TYR A 47 -4.18 -7.86 10.26
N VAL A 48 -3.96 -7.38 9.04
CA VAL A 48 -2.85 -7.86 8.20
C VAL A 48 -1.51 -7.50 8.83
N PHE A 49 -1.35 -6.29 9.37
CA PHE A 49 -0.11 -5.87 10.01
C PHE A 49 0.18 -6.64 11.29
N ALA A 50 -0.86 -6.95 12.07
CA ALA A 50 -0.74 -7.79 13.26
C ALA A 50 -0.32 -9.24 12.92
N ASN A 51 -0.66 -9.73 11.73
CA ASN A 51 -0.28 -11.07 11.26
C ASN A 51 1.06 -11.09 10.50
N ASN A 52 1.63 -9.94 10.15
CA ASN A 52 2.87 -9.82 9.36
C ASN A 52 3.90 -8.89 10.04
N VAL A 53 3.94 -8.87 11.38
CA VAL A 53 4.65 -7.86 12.18
C VAL A 53 6.12 -7.70 11.81
N GLU A 54 6.84 -8.78 11.54
CA GLU A 54 8.27 -8.73 11.21
C GLU A 54 8.52 -7.95 9.92
N GLU A 55 7.77 -8.27 8.86
CA GLU A 55 7.88 -7.61 7.56
C GLU A 55 7.48 -6.13 7.64
N ILE A 56 6.37 -5.85 8.34
CA ILE A 56 5.90 -4.47 8.54
C ILE A 56 6.92 -3.66 9.33
N LYS A 57 7.53 -4.23 10.38
CA LYS A 57 8.55 -3.53 11.16
C LYS A 57 9.78 -3.18 10.33
N SER A 58 10.24 -4.10 9.46
CA SER A 58 11.40 -3.86 8.61
C SER A 58 11.19 -2.75 7.57
N ASN A 59 9.94 -2.47 7.17
CA ASN A 59 9.62 -1.43 6.18
C ASN A 59 8.47 -0.52 6.65
N LYS A 60 8.47 -0.13 7.93
CA LYS A 60 7.33 0.55 8.58
C LYS A 60 6.86 1.79 7.80
N GLU A 61 7.79 2.68 7.46
CA GLU A 61 7.47 3.93 6.76
C GLU A 61 6.87 3.67 5.37
N LEU A 62 7.35 2.64 4.65
CA LEU A 62 6.77 2.23 3.36
C LEU A 62 5.30 1.84 3.51
N TYR A 63 4.98 0.95 4.45
CA TYR A 63 3.61 0.48 4.63
C TYR A 63 2.67 1.57 5.17
N GLU A 64 3.18 2.52 5.96
CA GLU A 64 2.43 3.72 6.35
C GLU A 64 2.10 4.60 5.15
N ILE A 65 3.06 4.83 4.24
CA ILE A 65 2.82 5.58 3.00
C ILE A 65 1.84 4.85 2.09
N ILE A 66 1.98 3.52 1.94
CA ILE A 66 1.05 2.70 1.15
C ILE A 66 -0.37 2.83 1.69
N LEU A 67 -0.56 2.68 3.01
CA LEU A 67 -1.88 2.80 3.62
C LEU A 67 -2.49 4.19 3.41
N LYS A 68 -1.69 5.25 3.58
CA LYS A 68 -2.12 6.63 3.30
C LYS A 68 -2.50 6.82 1.84
N THR A 69 -1.74 6.24 0.91
CA THR A 69 -1.99 6.29 -0.53
C THR A 69 -3.31 5.60 -0.87
N LEU A 70 -3.51 4.37 -0.37
CA LEU A 70 -4.75 3.62 -0.54
C LEU A 70 -5.95 4.38 0.04
N GLU A 71 -5.83 4.94 1.24
CA GLU A 71 -6.93 5.69 1.87
C GLU A 71 -7.28 6.96 1.09
N LYS A 72 -6.28 7.70 0.61
CA LYS A 72 -6.47 8.97 -0.09
C LYS A 72 -7.02 8.80 -1.50
N PHE A 73 -6.55 7.79 -2.25
CA PHE A 73 -6.80 7.68 -3.68
C PHE A 73 -7.81 6.59 -4.06
N SER A 74 -7.97 5.52 -3.28
CA SER A 74 -8.89 4.41 -3.63
C SER A 74 -10.35 4.86 -3.80
N PRO A 75 -10.89 5.80 -2.99
CA PRO A 75 -12.28 6.26 -3.18
C PRO A 75 -12.54 6.96 -4.53
N LYS A 76 -11.49 7.47 -5.19
CA LYS A 76 -11.61 8.21 -6.45
C LYS A 76 -11.17 7.40 -7.66
N LEU A 77 -10.13 6.59 -7.50
CA LEU A 77 -9.49 5.86 -8.60
C LEU A 77 -9.85 4.38 -8.62
N GLY A 78 -10.42 3.83 -7.54
CA GLY A 78 -10.57 2.39 -7.35
C GLY A 78 -9.33 1.76 -6.73
N PHE A 79 -9.51 0.74 -5.89
CA PHE A 79 -8.43 0.11 -5.14
C PHE A 79 -7.36 -0.46 -6.07
N ASP A 80 -7.76 -1.31 -7.03
CA ASP A 80 -6.85 -1.98 -7.98
C ASP A 80 -5.99 -1.00 -8.78
N ASN A 81 -6.58 0.11 -9.24
CA ASN A 81 -5.84 1.14 -9.96
C ASN A 81 -4.78 1.82 -9.08
N VAL A 82 -5.07 2.05 -7.80
CA VAL A 82 -4.09 2.61 -6.87
C VAL A 82 -2.98 1.61 -6.58
N VAL A 83 -3.31 0.33 -6.46
CA VAL A 83 -2.33 -0.75 -6.28
C VAL A 83 -1.35 -0.80 -7.45
N GLU A 84 -1.83 -0.74 -8.69
CA GLU A 84 -0.97 -0.69 -9.88
C GLU A 84 -0.06 0.56 -9.90
N LEU A 85 -0.56 1.72 -9.47
CA LEU A 85 0.25 2.94 -9.36
C LEU A 85 1.33 2.82 -8.27
N ILE A 86 1.01 2.17 -7.14
CA ILE A 86 1.97 1.90 -6.06
C ILE A 86 3.06 0.97 -6.60
N LYS A 87 2.69 -0.16 -7.23
CA LYS A 87 3.63 -1.11 -7.86
C LYS A 87 4.55 -0.41 -8.83
N SER A 88 4.00 0.38 -9.75
CA SER A 88 4.79 1.16 -10.72
C SER A 88 5.72 2.17 -10.08
N SER A 89 5.44 2.64 -8.86
CA SER A 89 6.28 3.63 -8.18
C SER A 89 7.44 3.00 -7.40
N ILE A 90 7.29 1.76 -6.96
CA ILE A 90 8.32 1.02 -6.19
C ILE A 90 9.13 0.04 -7.05
N SER A 91 8.68 -0.23 -8.28
CA SER A 91 9.41 -0.99 -9.31
C SER A 91 10.47 -0.14 -9.99
#